data_AF-A0A1G0XZL7-F1
#
_entry.id   AF-A0A1G0XZL7-F1
#
_cell.length_a   1.000
_cell.length_b   1.000
_cell.length_c   1.000
_cell.angle_alpha   90.00
_cell.angle_beta   90.00
_cell.angle_gamma   90.00
#
_symmetry.space_group_name_H-M   'P 1'
#
loop_
_entity.id
_entity.type
_entity.pdbx_description
1 polymer ?
#
loop_
_entity_poly.entity_id
_entity_poly.type
_entity_poly.pdbx_seq_one_letter_code
_entity_poly.pdbx_strand_id
1 'polypeptide(L)'
;MLRKKAYSIEPNPNIITIGRTQDSDIVIADYAISKRHAQIVVFKDKYFIVDVGSTNGTSVNEISVIPGMKVQLSINCTVSFGRICFVFAHPLQVYRGMRREIMGM
;
A
#
# COMPACT_ATOMS: atom_id res chain seq x y z
N MET A 1 -5.71 7.71 35.90
CA MET A 1 -6.71 7.89 34.83
C MET A 1 -6.00 8.31 33.56
N LEU A 2 -5.70 7.37 32.66
CA LEU A 2 -5.05 7.66 31.38
C LEU A 2 -6.12 7.97 30.33
N ARG A 3 -6.01 9.15 29.71
CA ARG A 3 -6.92 9.66 28.68
C ARG A 3 -6.75 8.78 27.44
N LYS A 4 -7.66 7.83 27.22
CA LYS A 4 -7.82 7.08 25.98
C LYS A 4 -8.04 8.10 24.86
N LYS A 5 -7.00 8.39 24.06
CA LYS A 5 -7.17 9.20 22.85
C LYS A 5 -7.94 8.31 21.87
N ALA A 6 -9.23 8.56 21.76
CA ALA A 6 -10.07 7.93 20.75
C ALA A 6 -9.50 8.31 19.38
N TYR A 7 -8.86 7.34 18.72
CA TYR A 7 -8.68 7.40 17.28
C TYR A 7 -10.09 7.27 16.69
N SER A 8 -10.72 8.39 16.38
CA SER A 8 -11.89 8.42 15.51
C SER A 8 -11.44 7.90 14.14
N ILE A 9 -11.82 6.65 13.83
CA ILE A 9 -11.61 5.99 12.54
C ILE A 9 -12.65 6.54 11.55
N GLU A 10 -12.62 7.85 11.33
CA GLU A 10 -13.20 8.38 10.10
C GLU A 10 -12.11 8.15 9.04
N PRO A 11 -12.33 7.29 8.03
CA PRO A 11 -11.33 7.10 6.99
C PRO A 11 -11.03 8.46 6.38
N ASN A 12 -9.76 8.88 6.43
CA ASN A 12 -9.35 10.04 5.66
C ASN A 12 -9.51 9.63 4.20
N PRO A 13 -10.44 10.21 3.42
CA PRO A 13 -10.81 9.69 2.11
C PRO A 13 -9.63 9.67 1.12
N ASN A 14 -8.55 10.36 1.47
CA ASN A 14 -7.34 10.47 0.69
C ASN A 14 -6.16 9.64 1.23
N ILE A 15 -6.36 8.83 2.27
CA ILE A 15 -5.31 7.97 2.83
C ILE A 15 -5.83 6.54 2.97
N ILE A 16 -5.11 5.60 2.38
CA ILE A 16 -5.34 4.16 2.51
C ILE A 16 -4.16 3.58 3.28
N THR A 17 -4.41 2.94 4.40
CA THR A 17 -3.39 2.39 5.29
C THR A 17 -3.11 0.92 5.00
N ILE A 18 -1.85 0.54 5.06
CA ILE A 18 -1.37 -0.83 4.79
C ILE A 18 -0.61 -1.33 6.02
N GLY A 19 -0.94 -2.54 6.46
CA GLY A 19 -0.31 -3.13 7.63
C GLY A 19 -0.74 -4.57 7.88
N ARG A 20 -0.16 -5.17 8.93
CA ARG A 20 -0.40 -6.58 9.27
C ARG A 20 -1.65 -6.81 10.11
N THR A 21 -2.15 -5.77 10.77
CA THR A 21 -3.25 -5.85 11.74
C THR A 21 -4.53 -5.22 11.20
N GLN A 22 -5.67 -5.56 11.82
CA GLN A 22 -7.01 -5.15 11.39
C GLN A 22 -7.31 -3.64 11.56
N ASP A 23 -6.37 -2.89 12.11
CA ASP A 23 -6.39 -1.42 12.17
C ASP A 23 -5.98 -0.76 10.84
N SER A 24 -5.55 -1.55 9.84
CA SER A 24 -5.22 -1.08 8.49
C SER A 24 -6.35 -1.34 7.50
N ASP A 25 -6.53 -0.44 6.53
CA ASP A 25 -7.51 -0.58 5.44
C ASP A 25 -7.20 -1.80 4.55
N ILE A 26 -5.91 -2.01 4.27
CA ILE A 26 -5.38 -3.17 3.57
C ILE A 26 -4.55 -4.00 4.54
N VAL A 27 -5.06 -5.18 4.89
CA VAL A 27 -4.40 -6.11 5.78
C VAL A 27 -3.59 -7.14 4.98
N ILE A 28 -2.28 -7.14 5.18
CA ILE A 28 -1.37 -8.17 4.65
C ILE A 28 -0.86 -8.99 5.84
N ALA A 29 -1.51 -10.11 6.10
CA ALA A 29 -1.28 -10.95 7.29
C ALA A 29 0.01 -11.81 7.19
N ASP A 30 1.17 -11.17 7.10
CA ASP A 30 2.48 -11.83 7.07
C ASP A 30 3.47 -11.13 8.02
N TYR A 31 4.37 -11.89 8.66
CA TYR A 31 5.34 -11.38 9.63
C TYR A 31 6.35 -10.39 9.05
N ALA A 32 6.57 -10.38 7.74
CA ALA A 32 7.39 -9.39 7.06
C ALA A 32 6.74 -7.99 7.06
N ILE A 33 5.47 -7.88 7.41
CA ILE A 33 4.71 -6.63 7.40
C ILE A 33 4.58 -6.07 8.82
N SER A 34 4.99 -4.81 9.04
CA SER A 34 4.73 -4.09 10.29
C SER A 34 3.23 -3.90 10.54
N LYS A 35 2.82 -3.74 11.81
CA LYS A 35 1.41 -3.48 12.19
C LYS A 35 0.84 -2.29 11.42
N ARG A 36 1.63 -1.21 11.34
CA ARG A 36 1.45 -0.08 10.42
C ARG A 36 2.70 -0.02 9.55
N HIS A 37 2.57 -0.26 8.26
CA HIS A 37 3.73 -0.45 7.37
C HIS A 37 3.90 0.73 6.42
N ALA A 38 2.84 1.04 5.66
CA ALA A 38 2.85 2.11 4.69
C ALA A 38 1.46 2.72 4.56
N GLN A 39 1.38 3.81 3.81
CA GLN A 39 0.14 4.47 3.45
C GLN A 39 0.19 4.89 1.99
N ILE A 40 -0.94 4.73 1.28
CA ILE A 40 -1.15 5.35 -0.02
C ILE A 40 -1.91 6.65 0.21
N VAL A 41 -1.35 7.75 -0.30
CA VAL A 41 -1.97 9.07 -0.30
C VAL A 41 -2.50 9.36 -1.70
N VAL A 42 -3.77 9.75 -1.79
CA VAL A 42 -4.42 10.16 -3.03
C VAL A 42 -4.47 11.69 -3.08
N PHE A 43 -3.94 12.28 -4.14
CA PHE A 43 -3.96 13.73 -4.33
C PHE A 43 -4.03 14.09 -5.80
N LYS A 44 -5.09 14.81 -6.20
CA LYS A 44 -5.31 15.25 -7.59
C LYS A 44 -5.16 14.10 -8.59
N ASP A 45 -5.87 12.99 -8.34
CA ASP A 45 -5.86 11.76 -9.14
C ASP A 45 -4.49 11.06 -9.28
N LYS A 46 -3.54 11.43 -8.42
CA LYS A 46 -2.24 10.76 -8.30
C LYS A 46 -2.16 10.00 -7.00
N TYR A 47 -1.44 8.89 -7.06
CA TYR A 47 -1.21 8.01 -5.92
C TYR A 47 0.24 8.13 -5.49
N PHE A 48 0.47 8.19 -4.18
CA PHE A 48 1.79 8.24 -3.58
C PHE A 48 1.88 7.22 -2.48
N ILE A 49 2.95 6.43 -2.44
CA ILE A 49 3.26 5.57 -1.31
C ILE A 49 4.15 6.32 -0.32
N VAL A 50 3.91 6.07 0.97
CA VAL A 50 4.73 6.56 2.08
C VAL A 50 4.98 5.39 3.02
N ASP A 51 6.24 5.01 3.22
CA ASP A 51 6.62 4.12 4.31
C ASP A 51 6.50 4.86 5.65
N VAL A 52 5.86 4.27 6.66
CA VAL A 52 5.62 4.94 7.97
C VAL A 52 6.59 4.50 9.07
N GLY A 53 7.80 4.08 8.69
CA GLY A 53 8.81 3.53 9.60
C GLY A 53 8.65 2.03 9.78
N SER A 54 8.41 1.31 8.68
CA SER A 54 8.28 -0.14 8.71
C SER A 54 9.61 -0.83 9.03
N THR A 55 9.54 -2.06 9.54
CA THR A 55 10.73 -2.82 9.96
C THR A 55 11.53 -3.35 8.77
N ASN A 56 10.83 -3.81 7.72
CA ASN A 56 11.47 -4.43 6.55
C ASN A 56 11.46 -3.53 5.32
N GLY A 57 10.98 -2.29 5.45
CA GLY A 57 10.97 -1.30 4.40
C GLY A 57 9.88 -1.51 3.35
N THR A 58 9.64 -0.42 2.62
CA THR A 58 8.84 -0.39 1.39
C THR A 58 9.75 -0.06 0.22
N SER A 59 9.53 -0.66 -0.95
CA SER A 59 10.21 -0.28 -2.20
C SER A 59 9.25 -0.14 -3.37
N VAL A 60 9.61 0.69 -4.34
CA VAL A 60 8.90 0.86 -5.62
C VAL A 60 9.88 0.53 -6.74
N ASN A 61 9.55 -0.44 -7.59
CA ASN A 61 10.46 -0.96 -8.61
C ASN A 61 11.86 -1.27 -8.04
N GLU A 62 11.89 -1.99 -6.91
CA GLU A 62 13.11 -2.39 -6.19
C GLU A 62 13.90 -1.24 -5.54
N ILE A 63 13.49 0.01 -5.74
CA ILE A 63 14.12 1.19 -5.12
C ILE A 63 13.43 1.49 -3.79
N SER A 64 14.20 1.49 -2.71
CA SER A 64 13.70 1.75 -1.35
C SER A 64 13.06 3.12 -1.22
N VAL A 65 11.90 3.15 -0.57
CA VAL A 65 11.21 4.36 -0.15
C VAL A 65 11.80 4.81 1.19
N ILE A 66 12.30 6.04 1.26
CA ILE A 66 12.76 6.63 2.51
C ILE A 66 11.54 6.86 3.42
N PRO A 67 11.54 6.39 4.69
CA PRO A 67 10.41 6.59 5.60
C PRO A 67 9.98 8.06 5.70
N GLY A 68 8.67 8.29 5.61
CA GLY A 68 8.05 9.63 5.63
C GLY A 68 8.11 10.40 4.30
N MET A 69 8.88 9.94 3.30
CA MET A 69 8.90 10.56 1.97
C MET A 69 7.80 9.99 1.07
N LYS A 70 7.17 10.87 0.28
CA LYS A 70 6.20 10.49 -0.75
C LYS A 70 6.91 10.06 -2.02
N VAL A 71 6.61 8.86 -2.49
CA VAL A 71 7.03 8.37 -3.80
C VAL A 71 5.79 8.16 -4.66
N GLN A 72 5.75 8.78 -5.85
CA GLN A 72 4.61 8.65 -6.74
C GLN A 72 4.54 7.22 -7.31
N LEU A 73 3.34 6.63 -7.29
CA LEU A 73 3.06 5.35 -7.93
C LEU A 73 2.62 5.58 -9.37
N SER A 74 3.32 4.94 -10.29
CA SER A 74 2.91 4.83 -11.70
C SER A 74 2.18 3.51 -11.90
N ILE A 75 1.20 3.49 -12.80
CA ILE A 75 0.52 2.25 -13.17
C ILE A 75 1.56 1.22 -13.67
N ASN A 76 1.35 -0.04 -13.28
CA ASN A 76 2.21 -1.20 -13.50
C ASN A 76 3.56 -1.18 -12.78
N CYS A 77 3.82 -0.20 -11.91
CA CYS A 77 4.96 -0.31 -11.01
C CYS A 77 4.76 -1.45 -10.01
N THR A 78 5.87 -2.01 -9.56
CA THR A 78 5.87 -2.95 -8.45
C THR A 78 6.05 -2.20 -7.15
N VAL A 79 5.29 -2.59 -6.13
CA VAL A 79 5.42 -2.09 -4.77
C VAL A 79 5.65 -3.28 -3.85
N SER A 80 6.76 -3.25 -3.12
CA SER A 80 7.09 -4.29 -2.17
C SER A 80 6.98 -3.78 -0.74
N PHE A 81 6.41 -4.61 0.13
CA PHE A 81 6.36 -4.40 1.58
C PHE A 81 7.13 -5.56 2.23
N GLY A 82 8.33 -5.28 2.73
CA GLY A 82 9.30 -6.34 3.01
C GLY A 82 9.51 -7.26 1.81
N ARG A 83 9.24 -8.56 1.98
CA ARG A 83 9.40 -9.58 0.92
C ARG A 83 8.19 -9.77 0.01
N ILE A 84 7.06 -9.12 0.29
CA ILE A 84 5.82 -9.33 -0.46
C ILE A 84 5.71 -8.24 -1.53
N CYS A 85 5.58 -8.66 -2.78
CA CYS A 85 5.51 -7.77 -3.94
C CYS A 85 4.10 -7.75 -4.54
N PHE A 86 3.65 -6.54 -4.90
CA PHE A 86 2.37 -6.28 -5.56
C PHE A 86 2.60 -5.44 -6.80
N VAL A 87 1.67 -5.55 -7.76
CA VAL A 87 1.62 -4.64 -8.91
C VAL A 87 0.57 -3.56 -8.64
N PHE A 88 0.95 -2.29 -8.77
CA PHE A 88 0.01 -1.19 -8.73
C PHE A 88 -0.69 -1.06 -10.08
N ALA A 89 -1.93 -1.53 -10.19
CA ALA A 89 -2.65 -1.59 -11.46
C ALA A 89 -4.07 -1.03 -11.35
N HIS A 90 -4.61 -0.59 -12.49
CA HIS A 90 -6.01 -0.28 -12.62
C HIS A 90 -6.83 -1.58 -12.75
N PRO A 91 -8.01 -1.72 -12.11
CA PRO A 91 -8.80 -2.96 -12.15
C PRO A 91 -9.08 -3.49 -13.56
N LEU A 92 -9.37 -2.60 -14.52
CA LEU A 92 -9.57 -3.00 -15.92
C LEU A 92 -8.31 -3.59 -16.59
N GLN A 93 -7.11 -3.18 -16.19
CA GLN A 93 -5.88 -3.78 -16.70
C GLN A 93 -5.70 -5.20 -16.15
N VAL A 94 -5.98 -5.39 -14.87
CA VAL A 94 -5.96 -6.73 -14.24
C VAL A 94 -6.97 -7.64 -14.93
N TYR A 95 -8.23 -7.20 -15.10
CA TYR A 95 -9.26 -7.97 -15.80
C TYR A 95 -8.85 -8.33 -17.23
N ARG A 96 -8.33 -7.37 -18.00
CA ARG A 96 -7.87 -7.62 -19.38
C ARG A 96 -6.71 -8.62 -19.42
N GLY A 97 -5.76 -8.51 -18.49
CA GLY A 97 -4.64 -9.45 -18.35
C GLY A 97 -5.13 -10.87 -18.06
N MET A 98 -5.96 -11.04 -17.02
CA MET A 98 -6.53 -12.33 -16.65
C MET A 98 -7.36 -12.93 -17.79
N ARG A 99 -8.20 -12.13 -18.45
CA ARG A 99 -9.01 -12.59 -19.57
C ARG A 99 -8.15 -13.10 -20.74
N ARG A 100 -7.07 -12.39 -21.08
CA ARG A 100 -6.13 -12.82 -22.13
C ARG A 100 -5.48 -14.16 -21.79
N GLU A 101 -5.01 -14.31 -20.55
CA GLU A 101 -4.34 -15.53 -20.09
C GLU A 101 -5.28 -16.74 -20.07
N ILE A 102 -6.51 -16.56 -19.56
CA ILE A 102 -7.51 -17.63 -19.46
C ILE A 102 -8.08 -18.01 -20.82
N MET A 103 -8.31 -17.03 -21.70
CA MET A 103 -9.00 -17.25 -22.99
C MET A 103 -8.06 -17.42 -24.18
N GLY A 104 -6.74 -17.24 -24.01
CA GLY A 104 -5.75 -17.42 -25.06
C GLY A 104 -5.86 -16.44 -26.25
N MET A 105 -6.36 -15.22 -26.02
CA MET A 105 -6.53 -14.17 -27.05
C MET A 105 -5.51 -13.03 -26.95
#